data_AF-A0A2V8SL18-F1
#
_entry.id   AF-A0A2V8SL18-F1
#
_cell.length_a   1.000
_cell.length_b   1.000
_cell.length_c   1.000
_cell.angle_alpha   90.00
_cell.angle_beta   90.00
_cell.angle_gamma   90.00
#
_symmetry.space_group_name_H-M   'P 1'
#
loop_
_entity.id
_entity.type
_entity.pdbx_description
1 polymer ?
#
loop_
_entity_poly.entity_id
_entity_poly.type
_entity_poly.pdbx_seq_one_letter_code
_entity_poly.pdbx_strand_id
1 'polypeptide(L)'
;MSDTAVLLFLSSCATAVIHALIPDHWLPFVLMARAQRWSEKRTAALTGLAGLLHVLMSILVGGLVILMGATSARGIAQRTHRSLEFLAGGFLVLFGLSYGLWAHVRERRIHARTAPGGEDGPGPPGGTLHDHGHLHGHGHLLERWFREAVSGETLVVIIGISPCALLVPILFAASAEGAGALIAATLGFAASTIVTMVGVTHIAIRGIRRFDLPFLTHFGDLLSGMLIAAIGFLVMRLEA
;
A
#
# COMPACT_ATOMS: atom_id res chain seq x y z
N MET A 1 24.09 0.68 -13.68
CA MET A 1 23.27 1.37 -12.66
C MET A 1 24.14 1.51 -11.42
N SER A 2 24.08 2.64 -10.72
CA SER A 2 24.73 2.82 -9.41
C SER A 2 24.12 1.87 -8.38
N ASP A 3 24.85 1.63 -7.28
CA ASP A 3 24.34 0.80 -6.17
C ASP A 3 23.07 1.41 -5.56
N THR A 4 23.01 2.74 -5.43
CA THR A 4 21.84 3.50 -4.98
C THR A 4 20.64 3.29 -5.93
N ALA A 5 20.84 3.35 -7.25
CA ALA A 5 19.77 3.10 -8.21
C ALA A 5 19.24 1.65 -8.16
N VAL A 6 20.12 0.66 -8.00
CA VAL A 6 19.72 -0.75 -7.84
C VAL A 6 18.95 -0.93 -6.53
N LEU A 7 19.43 -0.34 -5.44
CA LEU A 7 18.76 -0.37 -4.15
C LEU A 7 17.33 0.20 -4.25
N LEU A 8 17.17 1.37 -4.86
CA LEU A 8 15.85 2.02 -5.01
C LEU A 8 14.91 1.21 -5.91
N PHE A 9 15.42 0.58 -6.98
CA PHE A 9 14.65 -0.33 -7.81
C PHE A 9 14.14 -1.54 -7.01
N LEU A 10 15.04 -2.25 -6.33
CA LEU A 10 14.69 -3.43 -5.53
C LEU A 10 13.73 -3.08 -4.39
N SER A 11 13.95 -1.94 -3.75
CA SER A 11 13.10 -1.36 -2.72
C SER A 11 11.68 -1.10 -3.22
N SER A 12 11.57 -0.53 -4.43
CA SER A 12 10.29 -0.26 -5.08
C SER A 12 9.52 -1.55 -5.34
N CYS A 13 10.19 -2.56 -5.90
CA CYS A 13 9.60 -3.88 -6.14
C CYS A 13 9.18 -4.57 -4.84
N ALA A 14 10.05 -4.59 -3.83
CA ALA A 14 9.76 -5.22 -2.54
C ALA A 14 8.58 -4.55 -1.83
N THR A 15 8.55 -3.21 -1.81
CA THR A 15 7.45 -2.43 -1.23
C THR A 15 6.14 -2.72 -1.96
N ALA A 16 6.15 -2.73 -3.29
CA ALA A 16 4.98 -3.06 -4.10
C ALA A 16 4.42 -4.44 -3.79
N VAL A 17 5.28 -5.47 -3.74
CA VAL A 17 4.86 -6.84 -3.43
C VAL A 17 4.30 -6.94 -2.01
N ILE A 18 5.01 -6.41 -1.01
CA ILE A 18 4.59 -6.51 0.40
C ILE A 18 3.26 -5.78 0.62
N HIS A 19 3.10 -4.57 0.08
CA HIS A 19 1.87 -3.81 0.20
C HIS A 19 0.71 -4.47 -0.55
N ALA A 20 0.94 -4.94 -1.79
CA ALA A 20 -0.10 -5.59 -2.59
C ALA A 20 -0.51 -6.98 -2.05
N LEU A 21 0.28 -7.60 -1.16
CA LEU A 21 -0.11 -8.82 -0.47
C LEU A 21 -1.14 -8.57 0.63
N ILE A 22 -1.27 -7.33 1.13
CA ILE A 22 -2.33 -6.95 2.06
C ILE A 22 -3.68 -7.15 1.35
N PRO A 23 -4.67 -7.81 1.99
CA PRO A 23 -5.93 -8.18 1.35
C PRO A 23 -6.92 -7.00 1.26
N ASP A 24 -6.46 -5.80 0.93
CA ASP A 24 -7.25 -4.57 0.85
C ASP A 24 -7.64 -4.21 -0.60
N HIS A 25 -6.75 -4.41 -1.57
CA HIS A 25 -7.00 -4.05 -2.98
C HIS A 25 -7.47 -5.23 -3.86
N TRP A 26 -7.00 -6.45 -3.59
CA TRP A 26 -7.29 -7.62 -4.45
C TRP A 26 -8.47 -8.47 -3.94
N LEU A 27 -8.71 -8.47 -2.63
CA LEU A 27 -9.77 -9.28 -1.99
C LEU A 27 -11.18 -8.90 -2.47
N PRO A 28 -11.56 -7.62 -2.62
CA PRO A 28 -12.88 -7.25 -3.13
C PRO A 28 -13.19 -7.87 -4.50
N PHE A 29 -12.20 -7.99 -5.40
CA PHE A 29 -12.37 -8.62 -6.70
C PHE A 29 -12.61 -10.13 -6.59
N VAL A 30 -11.91 -10.82 -5.68
CA VAL A 30 -12.13 -12.25 -5.42
C VAL A 30 -13.54 -12.49 -4.92
N LEU A 31 -13.98 -11.66 -3.97
CA LEU A 31 -15.28 -11.75 -3.35
C LEU A 31 -16.41 -11.44 -4.35
N MET A 32 -16.26 -10.39 -5.15
CA MET A 32 -17.20 -10.03 -6.21
C MET A 32 -17.27 -11.11 -7.31
N ALA A 33 -16.12 -11.64 -7.72
CA ALA A 33 -16.05 -12.71 -8.73
C ALA A 33 -16.81 -13.96 -8.28
N ARG A 34 -16.74 -14.34 -7.00
CA ARG A 34 -17.50 -15.47 -6.45
C ARG A 34 -18.99 -15.16 -6.36
N ALA A 35 -19.37 -13.97 -5.90
CA ALA A 35 -20.76 -13.58 -5.75
C ALA A 35 -21.50 -13.46 -7.10
N GLN A 36 -20.87 -12.82 -8.09
CA GLN A 36 -21.44 -12.62 -9.42
C GLN A 36 -21.02 -13.69 -10.44
N ARG A 37 -20.32 -14.75 -10.01
CA ARG A 37 -19.84 -15.86 -10.86
C ARG A 37 -19.06 -15.39 -12.09
N TRP A 38 -18.15 -14.43 -11.92
CA TRP A 38 -17.30 -13.96 -13.01
C TRP A 38 -16.33 -15.05 -13.48
N SER A 39 -16.02 -15.05 -14.78
CA SER A 39 -14.96 -15.89 -15.32
C SER A 39 -13.59 -15.42 -14.84
N GLU A 40 -12.62 -16.34 -14.75
CA GLU A 40 -11.25 -16.00 -14.32
C GLU A 40 -10.63 -14.88 -15.16
N LYS A 41 -10.90 -14.88 -16.47
CA LYS A 41 -10.43 -13.84 -17.41
C LYS A 41 -11.01 -12.47 -17.08
N ARG A 42 -12.32 -12.40 -16.78
CA ARG A 42 -12.98 -11.14 -16.40
C ARG A 42 -12.41 -10.61 -15.09
N THR A 43 -12.25 -11.48 -14.10
CA THR A 43 -11.67 -11.10 -12.80
C THR A 43 -10.25 -10.58 -12.96
N ALA A 44 -9.39 -11.30 -13.68
CA ALA A 44 -8.02 -10.88 -13.93
C ALA A 44 -7.94 -9.55 -14.69
N ALA A 45 -8.81 -9.34 -15.69
CA ALA A 45 -8.87 -8.09 -16.44
C ALA A 45 -9.28 -6.90 -15.56
N LEU A 46 -10.34 -7.04 -14.74
CA LEU A 46 -10.79 -5.97 -13.86
C LEU A 46 -9.77 -5.68 -12.75
N THR A 47 -9.19 -6.71 -12.12
CA THR A 47 -8.11 -6.53 -11.14
C THR A 47 -6.88 -5.86 -11.76
N GLY A 48 -6.49 -6.28 -12.97
CA GLY A 48 -5.38 -5.67 -13.69
C GLY A 48 -5.64 -4.21 -14.04
N LEU A 49 -6.86 -3.86 -14.47
CA LEU A 49 -7.26 -2.48 -14.75
C LEU A 49 -7.25 -1.62 -13.47
N ALA A 50 -7.72 -2.17 -12.35
CA ALA A 50 -7.66 -1.50 -11.05
C ALA A 50 -6.22 -1.27 -10.59
N GLY A 51 -5.35 -2.30 -10.72
CA GLY A 51 -3.93 -2.18 -10.42
C GLY A 51 -3.23 -1.16 -11.30
N LEU A 52 -3.56 -1.09 -12.58
CA LEU A 52 -3.05 -0.06 -13.49
C LEU A 52 -3.48 1.35 -13.04
N LEU A 53 -4.77 1.55 -12.76
CA LEU A 53 -5.30 2.84 -12.30
C LEU A 53 -4.65 3.28 -10.97
N HIS A 54 -4.49 2.33 -10.04
CA HIS A 54 -3.80 2.53 -8.76
C HIS A 54 -2.37 2.99 -8.94
N VAL A 55 -1.61 2.33 -9.81
CA VAL A 55 -0.23 2.70 -10.14
C VAL A 55 -0.19 4.09 -10.79
N LEU A 56 -1.08 4.37 -11.73
CA LEU A 56 -1.13 5.68 -12.40
C LEU A 56 -1.43 6.82 -11.41
N MET A 57 -2.36 6.62 -10.48
CA MET A 57 -2.60 7.60 -9.41
C MET A 57 -1.41 7.76 -8.47
N SER A 58 -0.73 6.67 -8.13
CA SER A 58 0.48 6.71 -7.29
C SER A 58 1.61 7.47 -7.97
N ILE A 59 1.82 7.27 -9.28
CA ILE A 59 2.79 7.99 -10.10
C ILE A 59 2.42 9.48 -10.18
N LEU A 60 1.13 9.80 -10.37
CA LEU A 60 0.66 11.18 -10.45
C LEU A 60 0.93 11.94 -9.14
N VAL A 61 0.61 11.33 -8.00
CA VAL A 61 0.89 11.92 -6.67
C VAL A 61 2.39 12.04 -6.44
N GLY A 62 3.18 11.01 -6.76
CA GLY A 62 4.64 11.04 -6.65
C GLY A 62 5.28 12.12 -7.52
N GLY A 63 4.82 12.26 -8.76
CA GLY A 63 5.24 13.30 -9.69
C GLY A 63 4.94 14.71 -9.16
N LEU A 64 3.76 14.93 -8.58
CA LEU A 64 3.41 16.21 -7.97
C LEU A 64 4.34 16.54 -6.80
N VAL A 65 4.64 15.57 -5.94
CA VAL A 65 5.56 15.75 -4.81
C VAL A 65 6.99 16.04 -5.29
N ILE A 66 7.46 15.38 -6.34
CA ILE A 66 8.77 15.68 -6.94
C ILE A 66 8.79 17.13 -7.46
N LEU A 67 7.77 17.54 -8.21
CA LEU A 67 7.69 18.89 -8.79
C LEU A 67 7.70 19.98 -7.71
N MET A 68 6.93 19.79 -6.64
CA MET A 68 6.84 20.75 -5.53
C MET A 68 8.06 20.70 -4.59
N GLY A 69 8.63 19.52 -4.38
CA GLY A 69 9.70 19.28 -3.41
C GLY A 69 11.11 19.52 -3.95
N ALA A 70 11.35 19.38 -5.25
CA ALA A 70 12.69 19.44 -5.82
C ALA A 70 13.38 20.79 -5.63
N THR A 71 12.64 21.90 -5.74
CA THR A 71 13.17 23.25 -5.53
C THR A 71 13.59 23.46 -4.08
N SER A 72 12.75 23.03 -3.13
CA SER A 72 13.02 23.08 -1.70
C SER A 72 14.24 22.23 -1.34
N ALA A 73 14.32 21.00 -1.86
CA ALA A 73 15.44 20.09 -1.61
C ALA A 73 16.77 20.64 -2.14
N ARG A 74 16.78 21.22 -3.35
CA ARG A 74 17.96 21.90 -3.91
C ARG A 74 18.41 23.07 -3.04
N GLY A 75 17.47 23.88 -2.55
CA GLY A 75 17.79 24.98 -1.64
C GLY A 75 18.41 24.51 -0.32
N ILE A 76 17.92 23.40 0.25
CA ILE A 76 18.49 22.80 1.47
C ILE A 76 19.88 22.20 1.20
N ALA A 77 20.06 21.51 0.06
CA ALA A 77 21.33 20.91 -0.33
C ALA A 77 22.43 21.96 -0.42
N GLN A 78 22.14 23.11 -1.05
CA GLN A 78 23.07 24.23 -1.17
C GLN A 78 23.47 24.83 0.19
N ARG A 79 22.54 24.92 1.14
CA ARG A 79 22.80 25.48 2.48
C ARG A 79 23.53 24.51 3.41
N THR A 80 23.28 23.21 3.26
CA THR A 80 23.84 22.18 4.15
C THR A 80 25.08 21.50 3.58
N HIS A 81 25.47 21.82 2.34
CA HIS A 81 26.53 21.16 1.59
C HIS A 81 26.36 19.63 1.51
N ARG A 82 25.11 19.15 1.56
CA ARG A 82 24.75 17.74 1.42
C ARG A 82 24.27 17.43 0.01
N SER A 83 24.47 16.20 -0.43
CA SER A 83 23.93 15.69 -1.69
C SER A 83 22.40 15.61 -1.65
N LEU A 84 21.76 15.64 -2.82
CA LEU A 84 20.29 15.53 -2.91
C LEU A 84 19.82 14.15 -2.49
N GLU A 85 20.62 13.14 -2.79
CA GLU A 85 20.46 11.73 -2.49
C GLU A 85 20.48 11.50 -0.97
N PHE A 86 21.41 12.15 -0.25
CA PHE A 86 21.42 12.14 1.22
C PHE A 86 20.15 12.76 1.82
N LEU A 87 19.71 13.91 1.30
CA LEU A 87 18.47 14.55 1.77
C LEU A 87 17.24 13.70 1.45
N ALA A 88 17.21 13.06 0.28
CA ALA A 88 16.14 12.16 -0.10
C ALA A 88 16.12 10.90 0.78
N GLY A 89 17.28 10.34 1.13
CA GLY A 89 17.38 9.28 2.13
C GLY A 89 16.80 9.69 3.48
N GLY A 90 17.08 10.93 3.93
CA GLY A 90 16.47 11.51 5.12
C GLY A 90 14.94 11.64 5.01
N PHE A 91 14.42 12.01 3.84
CA PHE A 91 12.98 12.03 3.57
C PHE A 91 12.35 10.64 3.66
N LEU A 92 13.00 9.60 3.11
CA LEU A 92 12.55 8.20 3.27
C LEU A 92 12.49 7.80 4.75
N VAL A 93 13.54 8.08 5.53
CA VAL A 93 13.57 7.77 6.97
C VAL A 93 12.40 8.45 7.68
N LEU A 94 12.24 9.76 7.49
CA LEU A 94 11.19 10.53 8.15
C LEU A 94 9.80 10.02 7.75
N PHE A 95 9.57 9.80 6.46
CA PHE A 95 8.28 9.31 5.96
C PHE A 95 7.99 7.91 6.48
N GLY A 96 8.93 6.98 6.37
CA GLY A 96 8.76 5.57 6.78
C GLY A 96 8.44 5.43 8.27
N LEU A 97 9.18 6.15 9.13
CA LEU A 97 8.92 6.16 10.57
C LEU A 97 7.57 6.80 10.91
N SER A 98 7.23 7.92 10.26
CA SER A 98 5.96 8.62 10.49
C SER A 98 4.77 7.77 10.04
N TYR A 99 4.86 7.15 8.86
CA TYR A 99 3.84 6.26 8.31
C TYR A 99 3.66 5.02 9.19
N GLY A 100 4.75 4.33 9.54
CA GLY A 100 4.71 3.15 10.40
C GLY A 100 4.14 3.45 11.77
N LEU A 101 4.58 4.54 12.41
CA LEU A 101 4.05 4.97 13.71
C LEU A 101 2.56 5.34 13.63
N TRP A 102 2.16 6.08 12.60
CA TRP A 102 0.75 6.43 12.39
C TRP A 102 -0.12 5.18 12.19
N ALA A 103 0.32 4.23 11.37
CA ALA A 103 -0.38 2.97 11.13
C ALA A 103 -0.57 2.18 12.44
N HIS A 104 0.50 2.05 13.22
CA HIS A 104 0.49 1.36 14.52
C HIS A 104 -0.42 2.03 15.56
N VAL A 105 -0.40 3.37 15.63
CA VAL A 105 -1.27 4.13 16.54
C VAL A 105 -2.73 4.04 16.10
N ARG A 106 -3.01 4.10 14.80
CA ARG A 106 -4.36 3.96 14.23
C ARG A 106 -4.97 2.61 14.60
N GLU A 107 -4.20 1.54 14.45
CA GLU A 107 -4.64 0.18 14.78
C GLU A 107 -4.96 0.01 16.26
N ARG A 108 -4.09 0.50 17.16
CA ARG A 108 -4.34 0.51 18.61
C ARG A 108 -5.61 1.26 18.98
N ARG A 109 -5.91 2.39 18.31
CA ARG A 109 -7.14 3.17 18.58
C ARG A 109 -8.41 2.45 18.13
N ILE A 110 -8.34 1.69 17.02
CA ILE A 110 -9.48 0.90 16.54
C ILE A 110 -9.77 -0.23 17.54
N HIS A 111 -8.74 -0.94 18.02
CA HIS A 111 -8.91 -1.99 19.02
C HIS A 111 -9.34 -1.47 20.40
N ALA A 112 -8.86 -0.31 20.83
CA ALA A 112 -9.34 0.31 22.06
C ALA A 112 -10.83 0.69 22.00
N ARG A 113 -11.37 1.02 20.82
CA ARG A 113 -12.80 1.32 20.62
C ARG A 113 -13.69 0.08 20.49
N THR A 114 -13.10 -1.08 20.20
CA THR A 114 -13.81 -2.38 20.10
C THR A 114 -13.61 -3.27 21.33
N ALA A 115 -12.88 -2.80 22.35
CA ALA A 115 -12.77 -3.50 23.62
C ALA A 115 -14.13 -3.53 24.35
N PRO A 116 -14.58 -4.69 24.89
CA PRO A 116 -15.84 -4.82 25.59
C PRO A 116 -15.74 -4.14 26.96
N GLY A 117 -16.03 -2.84 27.02
CA GLY A 117 -15.95 -2.09 28.27
C GLY A 117 -16.41 -0.62 28.21
N GLY A 118 -17.16 -0.23 27.18
CA GLY A 118 -17.68 1.13 27.06
C GLY A 118 -19.16 1.15 26.69
N GLU A 119 -19.97 1.50 27.69
CA GLU A 119 -21.33 2.07 27.61
C GLU A 119 -22.55 1.14 27.48
N ASP A 120 -23.14 0.93 28.66
CA ASP A 120 -24.54 0.68 29.04
C ASP A 120 -25.62 0.86 27.96
N GLY A 121 -26.23 -0.26 27.55
CA GLY A 121 -27.55 -0.32 26.94
C GLY A 121 -28.17 -1.70 27.18
N PRO A 122 -29.49 -1.82 27.46
CA PRO A 122 -30.10 -3.11 27.78
C PRO A 122 -30.18 -3.96 26.50
N GLY A 123 -29.29 -4.93 26.38
CA GLY A 123 -29.28 -5.90 25.28
C GLY A 123 -30.39 -6.95 25.40
N PRO A 124 -30.89 -7.50 24.27
CA PRO A 124 -31.84 -8.60 24.28
C PRO A 124 -31.16 -9.92 24.70
N PRO A 125 -31.88 -10.87 25.33
CA PRO A 125 -31.28 -12.10 25.80
C PRO A 125 -31.20 -13.15 24.68
N GLY A 126 -29.99 -13.63 24.41
CA GLY A 126 -29.74 -14.90 23.71
C GLY A 126 -29.00 -14.77 22.38
N GLY A 127 -27.74 -15.20 22.35
CA GLY A 127 -27.01 -15.45 21.11
C GLY A 127 -25.49 -15.32 21.24
N THR A 128 -24.84 -16.42 21.61
CA THR A 128 -23.45 -16.83 21.28
C THR A 128 -22.45 -15.74 20.87
N LEU A 129 -21.49 -15.49 21.77
CA LEU A 129 -20.23 -14.77 21.53
C LEU A 129 -19.47 -15.40 20.35
N HIS A 130 -19.35 -14.67 19.25
CA HIS A 130 -18.39 -14.95 18.18
C HIS A 130 -17.26 -13.91 18.21
N ASP A 131 -16.07 -14.38 18.58
CA ASP A 131 -14.81 -13.67 18.55
C ASP A 131 -14.33 -13.47 17.09
N HIS A 132 -14.71 -12.35 16.48
CA HIS A 132 -14.28 -11.93 15.14
C HIS A 132 -13.82 -10.45 15.13
N GLY A 133 -12.92 -10.09 16.06
CA GLY A 133 -12.54 -8.69 16.34
C GLY A 133 -11.76 -7.94 15.25
N HIS A 134 -11.23 -8.59 14.22
CA HIS A 134 -10.39 -7.91 13.21
C HIS A 134 -10.96 -7.91 11.79
N LEU A 135 -11.99 -8.72 11.50
CA LEU A 135 -12.67 -8.67 10.21
C LEU A 135 -13.67 -7.51 10.10
N HIS A 136 -14.12 -6.91 11.20
CA HIS A 136 -15.24 -5.95 11.16
C HIS A 136 -14.90 -4.56 10.59
N GLY A 137 -13.63 -4.14 10.55
CA GLY A 137 -13.24 -2.86 9.92
C GLY A 137 -13.39 -2.88 8.39
N HIS A 138 -12.86 -3.92 7.74
CA HIS A 138 -13.07 -4.17 6.31
C HIS A 138 -14.42 -4.81 6.02
N GLY A 139 -14.96 -5.56 6.98
CA GLY A 139 -16.26 -6.22 6.93
C GLY A 139 -17.42 -5.24 6.80
N HIS A 140 -17.42 -4.08 7.47
CA HIS A 140 -18.50 -3.09 7.31
C HIS A 140 -18.50 -2.40 5.93
N LEU A 141 -17.34 -2.19 5.31
CA LEU A 141 -17.27 -1.71 3.93
C LEU A 141 -17.71 -2.81 2.95
N LEU A 142 -17.22 -4.04 3.13
CA LEU A 142 -17.66 -5.20 2.33
C LEU A 142 -19.16 -5.47 2.46
N GLU A 143 -19.72 -5.48 3.68
CA GLU A 143 -21.14 -5.64 3.99
C GLU A 143 -22.00 -4.56 3.29
N ARG A 144 -21.52 -3.30 3.27
CA ARG A 144 -22.18 -2.21 2.55
C ARG A 144 -22.08 -2.39 1.02
N TRP A 145 -20.94 -2.84 0.50
CA TRP A 145 -20.71 -3.07 -0.92
C TRP A 145 -21.46 -4.30 -1.46
N PHE A 146 -21.80 -5.24 -0.58
CA PHE A 146 -22.67 -6.37 -0.90
C PHE A 146 -24.16 -6.02 -0.78
N ARG A 147 -24.53 -5.02 0.03
CA ARG A 147 -25.91 -4.50 0.11
C ARG A 147 -26.26 -3.57 -1.04
N GLU A 148 -25.34 -2.72 -1.48
CA GLU A 148 -25.49 -1.87 -2.65
C GLU A 148 -25.04 -2.67 -3.90
N ALA A 149 -25.80 -2.67 -5.00
CA ALA A 149 -25.43 -3.40 -6.22
C ALA A 149 -24.25 -2.72 -6.95
N VAL A 150 -23.03 -2.85 -6.40
CA VAL A 150 -21.81 -2.25 -6.97
C VAL A 150 -21.38 -3.07 -8.20
N SER A 151 -21.22 -2.39 -9.35
CA SER A 151 -20.73 -3.01 -10.58
C SER A 151 -19.22 -3.25 -10.51
N GLY A 152 -18.70 -4.16 -11.35
CA GLY A 152 -17.27 -4.45 -11.37
C GLY A 152 -16.42 -3.25 -11.80
N GLU A 153 -16.97 -2.37 -12.62
CA GLU A 153 -16.34 -1.15 -13.10
C GLU A 153 -16.26 -0.09 -11.98
N THR A 154 -17.33 0.06 -11.19
CA THR A 154 -17.29 0.92 -10.00
C THR A 154 -16.23 0.44 -9.01
N LEU A 155 -16.10 -0.88 -8.84
CA LEU A 155 -15.07 -1.47 -8.00
C LEU A 155 -13.65 -1.14 -8.48
N VAL A 156 -13.41 -1.17 -9.80
CA VAL A 156 -12.15 -0.75 -10.41
C VAL A 156 -11.81 0.70 -10.06
N VAL A 157 -12.78 1.60 -10.15
CA VAL A 157 -12.58 3.03 -9.87
C VAL A 157 -12.26 3.28 -8.40
N ILE A 158 -13.05 2.69 -7.49
CA ILE A 158 -12.88 2.92 -6.05
C ILE A 158 -11.52 2.43 -5.58
N ILE A 159 -11.13 1.21 -5.96
CA ILE A 159 -9.84 0.64 -5.57
C ILE A 159 -8.70 1.31 -6.32
N GLY A 160 -8.87 1.59 -7.61
CA GLY A 160 -7.84 2.16 -8.47
C GLY A 160 -7.52 3.62 -8.17
N ILE A 161 -8.42 4.40 -7.58
CA ILE A 161 -8.13 5.81 -7.25
C ILE A 161 -7.33 5.96 -5.94
N SER A 162 -7.32 4.94 -5.08
CA SER A 162 -6.55 4.96 -3.82
C SER A 162 -5.04 4.87 -4.10
N PRO A 163 -4.23 5.94 -4.00
CA PRO A 163 -2.82 5.89 -4.36
C PRO A 163 -1.98 5.25 -3.24
N CYS A 164 -0.92 4.55 -3.61
CA CYS A 164 0.05 4.04 -2.65
C CYS A 164 1.01 5.16 -2.22
N ALA A 165 0.82 5.68 -1.00
CA ALA A 165 1.66 6.74 -0.45
C ALA A 165 3.13 6.30 -0.27
N LEU A 166 3.40 5.00 -0.11
CA LEU A 166 4.75 4.45 0.07
C LEU A 166 5.64 4.62 -1.17
N LEU A 167 5.04 4.75 -2.36
CA LEU A 167 5.78 4.98 -3.60
C LEU A 167 6.38 6.39 -3.68
N VAL A 168 5.69 7.38 -3.11
CA VAL A 168 6.06 8.80 -3.16
C VAL A 168 7.51 9.06 -2.71
N PRO A 169 7.94 8.64 -1.50
CA PRO A 169 9.32 8.87 -1.07
C PRO A 169 10.34 8.11 -1.93
N ILE A 170 10.02 6.90 -2.42
CA ILE A 170 10.92 6.13 -3.30
C ILE A 170 11.14 6.88 -4.62
N LEU A 171 10.07 7.37 -5.26
CA LEU A 171 10.20 8.13 -6.51
C LEU A 171 10.94 9.44 -6.29
N PHE A 172 10.75 10.09 -5.14
CA PHE A 172 11.51 11.28 -4.78
C PHE A 172 13.01 10.99 -4.71
N ALA A 173 13.43 9.94 -4.00
CA ALA A 173 14.84 9.54 -3.96
C ALA A 173 15.38 9.09 -5.32
N ALA A 174 14.60 8.32 -6.08
CA ALA A 174 15.01 7.89 -7.41
C ALA A 174 15.16 9.09 -8.37
N SER A 175 14.38 10.16 -8.18
CA SER A 175 14.54 11.40 -8.96
C SER A 175 15.80 12.19 -8.62
N ALA A 176 16.28 12.09 -7.37
CA ALA A 176 17.53 12.71 -6.93
C ALA A 176 18.74 12.00 -7.55
N GLU A 177 18.70 10.67 -7.62
CA GLU A 177 19.72 9.84 -8.27
C GLU A 177 19.76 10.04 -9.79
N GLY A 178 18.60 10.15 -10.45
CA GLY A 178 18.49 10.50 -11.86
C GLY A 178 17.38 9.79 -12.62
N ALA A 179 17.16 10.21 -13.87
CA ALA A 179 16.02 9.76 -14.68
C ALA A 179 15.98 8.23 -14.88
N GLY A 180 17.14 7.58 -15.03
CA GLY A 180 17.20 6.11 -15.17
C GLY A 180 16.72 5.37 -13.93
N ALA A 181 17.13 5.81 -12.73
CA ALA A 181 16.68 5.24 -11.46
C ALA A 181 15.18 5.47 -11.25
N LEU A 182 14.68 6.67 -11.57
CA LEU A 182 13.27 7.01 -11.49
C LEU A 182 12.40 6.12 -12.39
N ILE A 183 12.80 5.94 -13.66
CA ILE A 183 12.08 5.09 -14.62
C ILE A 183 12.12 3.63 -14.14
N ALA A 184 13.29 3.13 -13.73
CA ALA A 184 13.42 1.76 -13.25
C ALA A 184 12.54 1.51 -12.02
N ALA A 185 12.60 2.37 -11.00
CA ALA A 185 11.78 2.24 -9.79
C ALA A 185 10.28 2.32 -10.09
N THR A 186 9.87 3.20 -11.01
CA THR A 186 8.47 3.35 -11.44
C THR A 186 7.96 2.09 -12.14
N LEU A 187 8.71 1.58 -13.13
CA LEU A 187 8.34 0.37 -13.87
C LEU A 187 8.38 -0.87 -12.97
N GLY A 188 9.37 -0.95 -12.08
CA GLY A 188 9.47 -2.01 -11.08
C GLY A 188 8.27 -2.05 -10.15
N PHE A 189 7.84 -0.89 -9.65
CA PHE A 189 6.60 -0.77 -8.86
C PHE A 189 5.39 -1.21 -9.68
N ALA A 190 5.22 -0.65 -10.88
CA ALA A 190 4.08 -0.90 -11.74
C ALA A 190 3.90 -2.39 -12.05
N ALA A 191 4.98 -3.03 -12.50
CA ALA A 191 4.98 -4.46 -12.82
C ALA A 191 4.71 -5.30 -11.56
N SER A 192 5.40 -5.02 -10.47
CA SER A 192 5.27 -5.77 -9.22
C SER A 192 3.85 -5.69 -8.64
N THR A 193 3.23 -4.50 -8.64
CA THR A 193 1.86 -4.30 -8.16
C THR A 193 0.85 -5.06 -9.02
N ILE A 194 0.90 -4.90 -10.35
CA ILE A 194 -0.06 -5.55 -11.26
C ILE A 194 0.08 -7.07 -11.20
N VAL A 195 1.33 -7.59 -11.26
CA VAL A 195 1.60 -9.03 -11.18
C VAL A 195 1.13 -9.60 -9.85
N THR A 196 1.41 -8.92 -8.73
CA THR A 196 1.01 -9.40 -7.40
C THR A 196 -0.50 -9.38 -7.24
N MET A 197 -1.17 -8.27 -7.58
CA MET A 197 -2.63 -8.17 -7.47
C MET A 197 -3.34 -9.24 -8.32
N VAL A 198 -2.99 -9.34 -9.61
CA VAL A 198 -3.62 -10.33 -10.50
C VAL A 198 -3.26 -11.74 -10.07
N GLY A 199 -2.00 -12.01 -9.72
CA GLY A 199 -1.54 -13.32 -9.29
C GLY A 199 -2.25 -13.81 -8.03
N VAL A 200 -2.30 -12.97 -6.98
CA VAL A 200 -2.96 -13.31 -5.71
C VAL A 200 -4.47 -13.46 -5.91
N THR A 201 -5.12 -12.55 -6.67
CA THR A 201 -6.54 -12.71 -7.02
C THR A 201 -6.80 -14.04 -7.73
N HIS A 202 -5.95 -14.39 -8.70
CA HIS A 202 -6.09 -15.61 -9.49
C HIS A 202 -5.91 -16.89 -8.66
N ILE A 203 -4.93 -16.89 -7.76
CA ILE A 203 -4.72 -17.99 -6.80
C ILE A 203 -5.92 -18.08 -5.84
N ALA A 204 -6.39 -16.95 -5.33
CA ALA A 204 -7.49 -16.89 -4.36
C ALA A 204 -8.83 -17.35 -4.94
N ILE A 205 -9.15 -17.02 -6.21
CA ILE A 205 -10.39 -17.51 -6.84
C ILE A 205 -10.39 -19.04 -7.05
N ARG A 206 -9.22 -19.67 -7.25
CA ARG A 206 -9.08 -21.13 -7.48
C ARG A 206 -9.11 -22.00 -6.22
N GLY A 207 -9.32 -21.42 -5.05
CA GLY A 207 -9.77 -22.20 -3.89
C GLY A 207 -8.68 -22.72 -2.96
N ILE A 208 -7.54 -22.05 -2.84
CA ILE A 208 -6.74 -22.22 -1.62
C ILE A 208 -7.58 -21.65 -0.46
N ARG A 209 -7.90 -22.51 0.52
CA ARG A 209 -8.56 -22.15 1.78
C ARG A 209 -7.93 -20.86 2.30
N ARG A 210 -8.78 -19.86 2.57
CA ARG A 210 -8.49 -18.53 3.16
C ARG A 210 -6.99 -18.30 3.42
N PHE A 211 -6.33 -17.51 2.55
CA PHE A 211 -5.07 -16.84 2.90
C PHE A 211 -5.39 -15.83 4.01
N ASP A 212 -5.60 -16.34 5.21
CA ASP A 212 -5.64 -15.54 6.41
C ASP A 212 -4.18 -15.38 6.80
N LEU A 213 -3.58 -14.26 6.40
CA LEU A 213 -2.25 -13.86 6.83
C LEU A 213 -2.43 -12.81 7.94
N PRO A 214 -2.85 -13.22 9.16
CA PRO A 214 -3.19 -12.30 10.25
C PRO A 214 -2.00 -11.38 10.60
N PHE A 215 -0.78 -11.86 10.36
CA PHE A 215 0.43 -11.07 10.50
C PHE A 215 0.54 -9.92 9.49
N LEU A 216 0.26 -10.15 8.21
CA LEU A 216 0.31 -9.08 7.19
C LEU A 216 -0.87 -8.12 7.33
N THR A 217 -2.02 -8.59 7.77
CA THR A 217 -3.17 -7.70 8.02
C THR A 217 -2.93 -6.75 9.18
N HIS A 218 -2.23 -7.20 10.23
CA HIS A 218 -1.94 -6.39 11.41
C HIS A 218 -0.69 -5.52 11.19
N PHE A 219 0.41 -6.12 10.73
CA PHE A 219 1.70 -5.45 10.67
C PHE A 219 2.08 -4.96 9.27
N GLY A 220 1.28 -5.18 8.22
CA GLY A 220 1.65 -4.87 6.84
C GLY A 220 2.05 -3.41 6.61
N ASP A 221 1.24 -2.47 7.09
CA ASP A 221 1.53 -1.04 6.97
C ASP A 221 2.76 -0.63 7.82
N LEU A 222 2.89 -1.18 9.03
CA LEU A 222 4.04 -0.93 9.89
C LEU A 222 5.34 -1.45 9.27
N LEU A 223 5.33 -2.69 8.76
CA LEU A 223 6.47 -3.33 8.12
C LEU A 223 6.88 -2.58 6.85
N SER A 224 5.90 -2.12 6.07
CA SER A 224 6.15 -1.31 4.88
C SER A 224 6.81 0.02 5.27
N GLY A 225 6.30 0.71 6.30
CA GLY A 225 6.93 1.93 6.83
C GLY A 225 8.36 1.72 7.34
N MET A 226 8.57 0.64 8.10
CA MET A 226 9.90 0.27 8.61
C MET A 226 10.87 -0.09 7.49
N LEU A 227 10.41 -0.79 6.45
CA LEU A 227 11.19 -1.08 5.25
C LEU A 227 11.63 0.22 4.56
N ILE A 228 10.72 1.16 4.31
CA ILE A 228 11.04 2.46 3.72
C ILE A 228 12.07 3.21 4.57
N ALA A 229 11.91 3.20 5.90
CA ALA A 229 12.86 3.85 6.79
C ALA A 229 14.26 3.22 6.72
N ALA A 230 14.34 1.87 6.70
CA ALA A 230 15.60 1.15 6.57
C ALA A 230 16.30 1.44 5.23
N ILE A 231 15.54 1.50 4.14
CA ILE A 231 16.06 1.87 2.81
C ILE A 231 16.60 3.31 2.83
N GLY A 232 15.85 4.25 3.42
CA GLY A 232 16.30 5.64 3.55
C GLY A 232 17.61 5.76 4.31
N PHE A 233 17.74 5.01 5.41
CA PHE A 233 18.99 4.95 6.17
C PHE A 233 20.14 4.39 5.34
N LEU A 234 19.90 3.33 4.55
CA LEU A 234 20.92 2.74 3.70
C LEU A 234 21.36 3.69 2.58
N VAL A 235 20.42 4.40 1.94
CA VAL A 235 20.73 5.46 0.97
C VAL A 235 21.62 6.53 1.61
N MET A 236 21.26 7.02 2.81
CA MET A 236 22.10 7.99 3.52
C MET A 236 23.51 7.47 3.83
N ARG A 237 23.69 6.15 4.02
CA ARG A 237 25.01 5.54 4.28
C ARG A 237 25.85 5.39 3.02
N LEU A 238 25.24 5.21 1.86
CA LEU A 238 25.92 5.15 0.56
C LEU A 238 26.37 6.55 0.09
N GLU A 239 25.62 7.58 0.49
CA GLU A 239 25.79 8.98 0.06
C GLU A 239 26.42 9.89 1.14
N ALA A 240 26.99 9.30 2.19
CA ALA A 240 27.64 9.99 3.32
C ALA A 240 29.15 10.18 3.10
#